data_AF-A0A2T9YZZ9-F1
#
_entry.id   AF-A0A2T9YZZ9-F1
#
_cell.length_a   1.000
_cell.length_b   1.000
_cell.length_c   1.000
_cell.angle_alpha   90.00
_cell.angle_beta   90.00
_cell.angle_gamma   90.00
#
_symmetry.space_group_name_H-M   'P 1'
#
loop_
_entity.id
_entity.type
_entity.pdbx_description
1 polymer ?
#
loop_
_entity_poly.entity_id
_entity_poly.type
_entity_poly.pdbx_seq_one_letter_code
_entity_poly.pdbx_strand_id
1 'polypeptide(L)'
;MKISHSYLAIFLPSLALADVFSPDSSMFPDWSTKSKFLPTHLTETKRISSVAVSPNSKNAVFALNAYNNTANKSGTNLRILSMADSTTNDLTPYSFGASDSGPFWIDDSNVGFVSVRGSPNSNLFSVSTTDGSVVQVTNYTNGISGVVYSSAAKRIAFTSSVFQGMTMDESAEEAEVIADHPSSGVVYDKLFVRHWDTWITKQRAQLFTVPVKISNGTLAVAGQPSNLVASYQGEWGLEPDFYTFSPDGNSVLFSAKIEGREESWQTEAGIFISPADGSAAPTRINSNFKGAASNPVYSNDGKYIAWLQMATPGYESDQNQVILYEIASKTQTRLIPDFIY
;
A
#
# COMPACT_ATOMS: atom_id res chain seq x y z
N MET A 1 -66.42 38.55 2.55
CA MET A 1 -65.90 38.96 3.88
C MET A 1 -64.86 37.92 4.28
N LYS A 2 -63.56 38.23 4.17
CA LYS A 2 -62.46 37.29 4.48
C LYS A 2 -62.22 37.31 6.00
N ILE A 3 -62.34 36.16 6.65
CA ILE A 3 -62.01 36.00 8.08
C ILE A 3 -60.53 35.61 8.16
N SER A 4 -59.69 36.54 8.60
CA SER A 4 -58.27 36.29 8.87
C SER A 4 -58.14 35.42 10.12
N HIS A 5 -57.51 34.25 9.97
CA HIS A 5 -57.14 33.41 11.10
C HIS A 5 -55.80 33.93 11.67
N SER A 6 -55.86 34.56 12.83
CA SER A 6 -54.68 34.94 13.61
C SER A 6 -54.14 33.70 14.32
N TYR A 7 -52.98 33.20 13.88
CA TYR A 7 -52.25 32.16 14.60
C TYR A 7 -51.48 32.79 15.77
N LEU A 8 -51.89 32.47 17.00
CA LEU A 8 -51.16 32.83 18.21
C LEU A 8 -50.03 31.79 18.41
N ALA A 9 -48.81 32.16 18.06
CA ALA A 9 -47.63 31.34 18.35
C ALA A 9 -47.29 31.45 19.85
N ILE A 10 -47.60 30.40 20.62
CA ILE A 10 -47.15 30.28 22.01
C ILE A 10 -45.71 29.78 21.97
N PHE A 11 -44.74 30.67 22.22
CA PHE A 11 -43.37 30.27 22.53
C PHE A 11 -43.37 29.61 23.92
N LEU A 12 -43.31 28.28 23.95
CA LEU A 12 -42.94 27.53 25.15
C LEU A 12 -41.43 27.72 25.35
N PRO A 13 -40.96 28.43 26.39
CA PRO A 13 -39.55 28.42 26.72
C PRO A 13 -39.19 26.99 27.12
N SER A 14 -38.35 26.32 26.34
CA SER A 14 -37.73 25.08 26.80
C SER A 14 -36.83 25.45 27.98
N LEU A 15 -37.32 25.20 29.19
CA LEU A 15 -36.48 25.19 30.39
C LEU A 15 -35.42 24.12 30.15
N ALA A 16 -34.23 24.53 29.71
CA ALA A 16 -33.06 23.67 29.77
C ALA A 16 -32.90 23.27 31.25
N LEU A 17 -32.82 21.98 31.53
CA LEU A 17 -32.48 21.47 32.85
C LEU A 17 -31.25 22.25 33.34
N ALA A 18 -31.32 22.80 34.56
CA ALA A 18 -30.27 23.60 35.16
C ALA A 18 -28.90 22.87 35.21
N ASP A 19 -28.93 21.55 35.07
CA ASP A 19 -27.75 20.67 35.10
C ASP A 19 -26.94 20.66 33.79
N VAL A 20 -27.40 21.29 32.70
CA VAL A 20 -26.58 21.41 31.46
C VAL A 20 -25.28 22.19 31.71
N PHE A 21 -25.26 23.09 32.70
CA PHE A 21 -24.09 23.89 33.07
C PHE A 21 -23.41 23.42 34.37
N SER A 22 -23.88 22.34 34.98
CA SER A 22 -23.28 21.76 36.19
C SER A 22 -23.29 20.23 36.10
N PRO A 23 -22.61 19.67 35.09
CA PRO A 23 -22.51 18.23 34.93
C PRO A 23 -21.86 17.59 36.17
N ASP A 24 -22.33 16.39 36.53
CA ASP A 24 -21.76 15.63 37.64
C ASP A 24 -20.26 15.42 37.42
N SER A 25 -19.43 15.96 38.31
CA SER A 25 -17.97 15.83 38.24
C SER A 25 -17.47 14.38 38.15
N SER A 26 -18.27 13.41 38.63
CA SER A 26 -17.95 11.97 38.55
C SER A 26 -17.99 11.41 37.12
N MET A 27 -18.65 12.10 36.19
CA MET A 27 -18.71 11.71 34.78
C MET A 27 -17.46 12.10 34.00
N PHE A 28 -16.61 12.95 34.58
CA PHE A 28 -15.33 13.32 33.98
C PHE A 28 -14.19 12.50 34.62
N PRO A 29 -13.12 12.21 33.87
CA PRO A 29 -11.91 11.65 34.44
C PRO A 29 -11.38 12.54 35.57
N ASP A 30 -10.80 11.93 36.60
CA ASP A 30 -10.03 12.67 37.59
C ASP A 30 -8.82 13.35 36.91
N TRP A 31 -8.99 14.61 36.55
CA TRP A 31 -7.97 15.40 35.84
C TRP A 31 -6.68 15.57 36.64
N SER A 32 -6.69 15.37 37.96
CA SER A 32 -5.46 15.36 38.77
C SER A 32 -4.56 14.15 38.48
N THR A 33 -5.13 13.09 37.90
CA THR A 33 -4.42 11.87 37.50
C THR A 33 -4.02 11.84 36.02
N LYS A 34 -4.33 12.90 35.27
CA LYS A 34 -4.12 12.97 33.82
C LYS A 34 -3.20 14.12 33.44
N SER A 35 -2.37 13.91 32.44
CA SER A 35 -1.58 14.97 31.81
C SER A 35 -2.28 15.49 30.55
N LYS A 36 -2.05 16.76 30.19
CA LYS A 36 -2.57 17.34 28.95
C LYS A 36 -2.00 16.61 27.74
N PHE A 37 -2.85 16.24 26.79
CA PHE A 37 -2.39 15.74 25.50
C PHE A 37 -1.76 16.88 24.67
N LEU A 38 -0.47 16.79 24.41
CA LEU A 38 0.29 17.80 23.66
C LEU A 38 0.54 17.33 22.22
N PRO A 39 0.74 18.24 21.26
CA PRO A 39 1.15 17.86 19.90
C PRO A 39 2.39 16.96 19.87
N THR A 40 3.32 17.14 20.80
CA THR A 40 4.51 16.28 20.94
C THR A 40 4.17 14.84 21.28
N HIS A 41 3.11 14.60 22.08
CA HIS A 41 2.63 13.24 22.32
C HIS A 41 2.15 12.59 21.02
N LEU A 42 1.43 13.34 20.16
CA LEU A 42 0.98 12.82 18.86
C LEU A 42 2.16 12.55 17.92
N THR A 43 3.16 13.44 17.88
CA THR A 43 4.30 13.30 16.95
C THR A 43 5.29 12.23 17.38
N GLU A 44 5.51 12.03 18.69
CA GLU A 44 6.47 11.06 19.23
C GLU A 44 5.84 9.70 19.59
N THR A 45 4.51 9.57 19.42
CA THR A 45 3.84 8.27 19.57
C THR A 45 4.40 7.28 18.55
N LYS A 46 4.89 6.15 19.06
CA LYS A 46 5.35 5.03 18.24
C LYS A 46 4.20 4.47 17.40
N ARG A 47 4.45 4.22 16.12
CA ARG A 47 3.45 3.74 15.16
C ARG A 47 3.80 2.34 14.68
N ILE A 48 2.80 1.46 14.67
CA ILE A 48 2.92 0.10 14.16
C ILE A 48 2.39 0.08 12.72
N SER A 49 3.08 -0.63 11.83
CA SER A 49 2.64 -0.86 10.45
C SER A 49 3.08 -2.23 9.94
N SER A 50 2.53 -2.64 8.78
CA SER A 50 2.94 -3.82 8.00
C SER A 50 3.11 -5.09 8.83
N VAL A 51 2.01 -5.60 9.39
CA VAL A 51 2.03 -6.82 10.22
C VAL A 51 2.01 -8.07 9.33
N ALA A 52 2.89 -9.04 9.62
CA ALA A 52 2.94 -10.34 8.95
C ALA A 52 2.99 -11.49 9.97
N VAL A 53 2.09 -12.47 9.83
CA VAL A 53 2.00 -13.65 10.70
C VAL A 53 2.82 -14.80 10.10
N SER A 54 3.58 -15.52 10.94
CA SER A 54 4.38 -16.67 10.53
C SER A 54 3.49 -17.78 9.96
N PRO A 55 3.96 -18.61 9.01
CA PRO A 55 3.16 -19.70 8.44
C PRO A 55 2.60 -20.66 9.51
N ASN A 56 3.38 -20.98 10.54
CA ASN A 56 2.92 -21.80 11.68
C ASN A 56 2.05 -21.06 12.72
N SER A 57 1.70 -19.79 12.49
CA SER A 57 0.89 -18.94 13.38
C SER A 57 1.43 -18.73 14.81
N LYS A 58 2.72 -18.99 15.06
CA LYS A 58 3.31 -18.81 16.40
C LYS A 58 3.86 -17.42 16.65
N ASN A 59 4.22 -16.70 15.60
CA ASN A 59 4.81 -15.37 15.70
C ASN A 59 4.14 -14.38 14.73
N ALA A 60 4.20 -13.10 15.07
CA ALA A 60 3.92 -12.01 14.14
C ALA A 60 5.11 -11.05 14.11
N VAL A 61 5.41 -10.47 12.95
CA VAL A 61 6.41 -9.42 12.80
C VAL A 61 5.72 -8.16 12.33
N PHE A 62 6.16 -7.01 12.84
CA PHE A 62 5.62 -5.71 12.45
C PHE A 62 6.73 -4.66 12.44
N ALA A 63 6.54 -3.60 11.67
CA ALA A 63 7.41 -2.44 11.68
C ALA A 63 6.99 -1.48 12.81
N LEU A 64 7.94 -1.00 13.58
CA LEU A 64 7.74 0.02 14.62
C LEU A 64 8.50 1.29 14.24
N ASN A 65 7.75 2.33 13.90
CA ASN A 65 8.31 3.65 13.63
C ASN A 65 8.25 4.53 14.89
N ALA A 66 9.31 5.31 15.13
CA ALA A 66 9.29 6.39 16.11
C ALA A 66 9.98 7.62 15.55
N TYR A 67 9.39 8.78 15.79
CA TYR A 67 9.95 10.09 15.48
C TYR A 67 10.47 10.77 16.74
N ASN A 68 11.56 11.50 16.61
CA ASN A 68 12.13 12.32 17.66
C ASN A 68 12.11 13.79 17.22
N ASN A 69 11.35 14.62 17.93
CA ASN A 69 11.19 16.03 17.60
C ASN A 69 12.53 16.79 17.71
N THR A 70 13.34 16.51 18.74
CA THR A 70 14.60 17.24 19.00
C THR A 70 15.65 16.98 17.92
N ALA A 71 15.79 15.73 17.49
CA ALA A 71 16.71 15.33 16.44
C ALA A 71 16.14 15.56 15.02
N ASN A 72 14.84 15.83 14.92
CA ASN A 72 14.08 15.87 13.67
C ASN A 72 14.35 14.63 12.79
N LYS A 73 14.28 13.44 13.40
CA LYS A 73 14.58 12.17 12.73
C LYS A 73 13.59 11.10 13.13
N SER A 74 13.28 10.22 12.17
CA SER A 74 12.54 8.99 12.38
C SER A 74 13.47 7.78 12.34
N GLY A 75 13.07 6.70 12.98
CA GLY A 75 13.67 5.39 12.83
C GLY A 75 12.57 4.33 12.78
N THR A 76 12.76 3.33 11.92
CA THR A 76 11.87 2.17 11.83
C THR A 76 12.71 0.90 11.93
N ASN A 77 12.34 0.02 12.87
CA ASN A 77 12.87 -1.33 12.99
C ASN A 77 11.74 -2.36 12.95
N LEU A 78 12.10 -3.62 12.76
CA LEU A 78 11.17 -4.73 12.87
C LEU A 78 11.16 -5.26 14.30
N ARG A 79 9.96 -5.56 14.79
CA ARG A 79 9.75 -6.26 16.06
C ARG A 79 9.00 -7.55 15.83
N ILE A 80 9.33 -8.55 16.62
CA ILE A 80 8.66 -9.86 16.63
C ILE A 80 7.82 -9.99 17.90
N LEU A 81 6.61 -10.49 17.73
CA LEU A 81 5.61 -10.79 18.75
C LEU A 81 5.41 -12.31 18.82
N SER A 82 5.55 -12.88 20.00
CA SER A 82 5.13 -14.26 20.28
C SER A 82 3.62 -14.29 20.53
N MET A 83 2.91 -15.17 19.81
CA MET A 83 1.45 -15.33 19.96
C MET A 83 1.08 -16.11 21.23
N ALA A 84 2.04 -16.82 21.85
CA ALA A 84 1.79 -17.64 23.03
C ALA A 84 1.68 -16.82 24.32
N ASP A 85 2.48 -15.77 24.45
CA ASP A 85 2.65 -14.99 25.70
C ASP A 85 2.64 -13.47 25.48
N SER A 86 2.41 -13.02 24.23
CA SER A 86 2.41 -11.60 23.85
C SER A 86 3.73 -10.86 24.11
N THR A 87 4.85 -11.59 24.26
CA THR A 87 6.16 -10.98 24.42
C THR A 87 6.65 -10.35 23.11
N THR A 88 7.33 -9.20 23.20
CA THR A 88 7.85 -8.49 22.02
C THR A 88 9.33 -8.17 22.15
N ASN A 89 10.08 -8.45 21.10
CA ASN A 89 11.52 -8.15 21.00
C ASN A 89 11.83 -7.44 19.69
N ASP A 90 12.95 -6.73 19.66
CA ASP A 90 13.47 -6.19 18.40
C ASP A 90 14.03 -7.35 17.57
N LEU A 91 13.55 -7.48 16.33
CA LEU A 91 14.05 -8.44 15.36
C LEU A 91 15.21 -7.83 14.55
N THR A 92 15.13 -6.53 14.26
CA THR A 92 16.24 -5.77 13.69
C THR A 92 16.67 -4.65 14.64
N PRO A 93 17.97 -4.25 14.62
CA PRO A 93 18.45 -3.16 15.46
C PRO A 93 17.71 -1.85 15.20
N TYR A 94 17.33 -1.14 16.27
CA TYR A 94 16.71 0.18 16.16
C TYR A 94 17.75 1.31 16.20
N SER A 95 17.63 2.25 15.25
CA SER A 95 18.33 3.53 15.28
C SER A 95 17.54 4.60 14.52
N PHE A 96 17.74 5.88 14.86
CA PHE A 96 17.25 6.98 14.04
C PHE A 96 17.99 7.00 12.70
N GLY A 97 17.24 7.00 11.59
CA GLY A 97 17.76 6.80 10.23
C GLY A 97 17.62 5.37 9.72
N ALA A 98 17.36 4.37 10.58
CA ALA A 98 16.97 3.04 10.11
C ALA A 98 15.58 3.10 9.46
N SER A 99 15.37 2.31 8.42
CA SER A 99 14.15 2.32 7.62
C SER A 99 13.70 0.91 7.23
N ASP A 100 13.67 -0.01 8.19
CA ASP A 100 13.23 -1.38 7.94
C ASP A 100 11.70 -1.44 7.88
N SER A 101 11.13 -1.98 6.81
CA SER A 101 9.68 -1.98 6.59
C SER A 101 9.22 -3.15 5.71
N GLY A 102 7.90 -3.33 5.60
CA GLY A 102 7.28 -4.36 4.75
C GLY A 102 7.75 -5.79 5.04
N PRO A 103 7.70 -6.27 6.31
CA PRO A 103 8.10 -7.63 6.61
C PRO A 103 7.17 -8.66 5.95
N PHE A 104 7.74 -9.76 5.49
CA PHE A 104 7.01 -10.96 5.07
C PHE A 104 7.78 -12.21 5.48
N TRP A 105 7.07 -13.30 5.78
CA TRP A 105 7.71 -14.55 6.15
C TRP A 105 8.14 -15.33 4.90
N ILE A 106 9.41 -15.75 4.88
CA ILE A 106 9.97 -16.62 3.86
C ILE A 106 9.67 -18.08 4.23
N ASP A 107 9.83 -18.40 5.52
CA ASP A 107 9.50 -19.68 6.15
C ASP A 107 9.12 -19.44 7.63
N ASP A 108 9.25 -20.43 8.51
CA ASP A 108 8.92 -20.31 9.94
C ASP A 108 9.98 -19.57 10.79
N SER A 109 11.13 -19.24 10.22
CA SER A 109 12.29 -18.68 10.95
C SER A 109 13.04 -17.58 10.20
N ASN A 110 12.67 -17.28 8.96
CA ASN A 110 13.29 -16.24 8.14
C ASN A 110 12.25 -15.24 7.65
N VAL A 111 12.58 -13.96 7.80
CA VAL A 111 11.70 -12.82 7.47
C VAL A 111 12.39 -11.96 6.44
N GLY A 112 11.75 -11.73 5.30
CA GLY A 112 12.16 -10.74 4.30
C GLY A 112 11.64 -9.35 4.65
N PHE A 113 12.39 -8.30 4.31
CA PHE A 113 12.00 -6.91 4.55
C PHE A 113 12.75 -5.93 3.64
N VAL A 114 12.17 -4.75 3.42
CA VAL A 114 12.79 -3.68 2.63
C VAL A 114 13.53 -2.73 3.57
N SER A 115 14.73 -2.31 3.19
CA SER A 115 15.52 -1.34 3.95
C SER A 115 16.48 -0.54 3.07
N VAL A 116 16.95 0.59 3.60
CA VAL A 116 18.06 1.39 3.02
C VAL A 116 19.28 1.15 3.91
N ARG A 117 20.17 0.24 3.46
CA ARG A 117 21.37 -0.18 4.20
C ARG A 117 22.52 -0.42 3.25
N GLY A 118 23.66 0.22 3.48
CA GLY A 118 24.86 0.07 2.64
C GLY A 118 24.79 0.74 1.26
N SER A 119 23.60 1.01 0.74
CA SER A 119 23.34 1.80 -0.47
C SER A 119 22.29 2.90 -0.18
N PRO A 120 22.20 3.96 -1.01
CA PRO A 120 21.17 5.00 -0.85
C PRO A 120 19.76 4.52 -1.25
N ASN A 121 19.65 3.38 -1.94
CA ASN A 121 18.40 2.89 -2.52
C ASN A 121 17.83 1.72 -1.72
N SER A 122 16.50 1.71 -1.57
CA SER A 122 15.80 0.64 -0.86
C SER A 122 15.97 -0.69 -1.58
N ASN A 123 16.36 -1.72 -0.83
CA ASN A 123 16.61 -3.07 -1.31
C ASN A 123 15.99 -4.11 -0.38
N LEU A 124 15.90 -5.36 -0.86
CA LEU A 124 15.38 -6.48 -0.09
C LEU A 124 16.50 -7.09 0.77
N PHE A 125 16.17 -7.32 2.03
CA PHE A 125 16.99 -8.01 3.02
C PHE A 125 16.19 -9.17 3.62
N SER A 126 16.89 -10.08 4.29
CA SER A 126 16.29 -11.11 5.12
C SER A 126 16.94 -11.12 6.50
N VAL A 127 16.17 -11.48 7.53
CA VAL A 127 16.64 -11.65 8.90
C VAL A 127 16.16 -12.98 9.46
N SER A 128 17.06 -13.71 10.11
CA SER A 128 16.73 -14.95 10.83
C SER A 128 16.22 -14.62 12.23
N THR A 129 15.09 -15.20 12.61
CA THR A 129 14.51 -15.06 13.96
C THR A 129 15.25 -15.90 15.00
N THR A 130 16.21 -16.73 14.58
CA THR A 130 16.95 -17.64 15.48
C THR A 130 18.22 -17.00 16.01
N ASP A 131 18.98 -16.33 15.15
CA ASP A 131 20.28 -15.74 15.47
C ASP A 131 20.38 -14.23 15.17
N GLY A 132 19.33 -13.64 14.58
CA GLY A 132 19.31 -12.21 14.23
C GLY A 132 20.22 -11.85 13.04
N SER A 133 20.76 -12.83 12.32
CA SER A 133 21.63 -12.58 11.16
C SER A 133 20.84 -11.91 10.03
N VAL A 134 21.40 -10.83 9.46
CA VAL A 134 20.81 -10.08 8.35
C VAL A 134 21.61 -10.33 7.08
N VAL A 135 20.91 -10.68 6.00
CA VAL A 135 21.50 -10.91 4.67
C VAL A 135 20.83 -10.00 3.64
N GLN A 136 21.62 -9.34 2.81
CA GLN A 136 21.12 -8.58 1.67
C GLN A 136 20.73 -9.54 0.52
N VAL A 137 19.50 -9.45 0.05
CA VAL A 137 18.94 -10.33 -1.00
C VAL A 137 19.04 -9.70 -2.37
N THR A 138 18.83 -8.38 -2.47
CA THR A 138 18.98 -7.62 -3.72
C THR A 138 19.94 -6.46 -3.56
N ASN A 139 20.56 -6.03 -4.65
CA ASN A 139 21.41 -4.85 -4.70
C ASN A 139 21.17 -4.10 -6.02
N TYR A 140 19.93 -3.68 -6.24
CA TYR A 140 19.55 -2.92 -7.41
C TYR A 140 20.00 -1.47 -7.29
N THR A 141 20.32 -0.88 -8.44
CA THR A 141 20.65 0.54 -8.59
C THR A 141 19.42 1.41 -8.31
N ASN A 142 18.24 1.03 -8.82
CA ASN A 142 16.98 1.66 -8.45
C ASN A 142 16.40 1.11 -7.14
N GLY A 143 15.75 1.98 -6.37
CA GLY A 143 15.02 1.61 -5.17
C GLY A 143 13.79 0.75 -5.50
N ILE A 144 13.58 -0.30 -4.71
CA ILE A 144 12.38 -1.14 -4.80
C ILE A 144 11.41 -0.85 -3.64
N SER A 145 10.12 -1.07 -3.88
CA SER A 145 9.06 -0.87 -2.89
C SER A 145 7.97 -1.93 -3.00
N GLY A 146 7.14 -2.05 -1.96
CA GLY A 146 5.91 -2.88 -1.97
C GLY A 146 6.14 -4.39 -2.09
N VAL A 147 7.31 -4.91 -1.71
CA VAL A 147 7.68 -6.32 -1.98
C VAL A 147 6.62 -7.31 -1.49
N VAL A 148 6.16 -8.18 -2.39
CA VAL A 148 5.29 -9.33 -2.12
C VAL A 148 6.03 -10.61 -2.50
N TYR A 149 6.02 -11.61 -1.63
CA TYR A 149 6.64 -12.92 -1.87
C TYR A 149 5.59 -14.00 -2.08
N SER A 150 5.84 -14.94 -3.00
CA SER A 150 5.06 -16.16 -3.15
C SER A 150 5.98 -17.37 -3.27
N SER A 151 5.82 -18.30 -2.33
CA SER A 151 6.50 -19.60 -2.34
C SER A 151 6.00 -20.49 -3.47
N ALA A 152 4.71 -20.41 -3.82
CA ALA A 152 4.12 -21.11 -4.96
C ALA A 152 4.71 -20.63 -6.29
N ALA A 153 4.80 -19.30 -6.48
CA ALA A 153 5.38 -18.71 -7.68
C ALA A 153 6.91 -18.84 -7.73
N LYS A 154 7.56 -19.08 -6.57
CA LYS A 154 9.01 -18.96 -6.37
C LYS A 154 9.53 -17.61 -6.89
N ARG A 155 8.78 -16.55 -6.59
CA ARG A 155 9.01 -15.19 -7.08
C ARG A 155 8.76 -14.17 -5.98
N ILE A 156 9.40 -13.02 -6.13
CA ILE A 156 8.96 -11.78 -5.49
C ILE A 156 8.41 -10.84 -6.56
N ALA A 157 7.40 -10.07 -6.19
CA ALA A 157 6.89 -8.93 -6.95
C ALA A 157 7.25 -7.64 -6.20
N PHE A 158 7.56 -6.58 -6.92
CA PHE A 158 7.90 -5.27 -6.34
C PHE A 158 7.68 -4.16 -7.35
N THR A 159 7.60 -2.92 -6.90
CA THR A 159 7.61 -1.75 -7.78
C THR A 159 8.98 -1.07 -7.81
N SER A 160 9.34 -0.54 -8.97
CA SER A 160 10.50 0.32 -9.17
C SER A 160 10.15 1.41 -10.18
N SER A 161 10.57 2.65 -9.91
CA SER A 161 10.41 3.77 -10.85
C SER A 161 11.36 3.60 -12.03
N VAL A 162 10.83 3.65 -13.25
CA VAL A 162 11.62 3.54 -14.50
C VAL A 162 11.10 4.49 -15.56
N PHE A 163 11.95 4.86 -16.51
CA PHE A 163 11.53 5.57 -17.72
C PHE A 163 10.98 4.60 -18.76
N GLN A 164 10.13 5.11 -19.65
CA GLN A 164 9.54 4.31 -20.72
C GLN A 164 10.63 3.70 -21.62
N GLY A 165 10.58 2.38 -21.80
CA GLY A 165 11.51 1.65 -22.65
C GLY A 165 12.89 1.39 -22.03
N MET A 166 13.13 1.79 -20.78
CA MET A 166 14.39 1.58 -20.07
C MET A 166 14.27 0.46 -19.02
N THR A 167 15.38 -0.23 -18.79
CA THR A 167 15.58 -1.12 -17.64
C THR A 167 15.72 -0.33 -16.33
N MET A 168 15.79 -1.04 -15.20
CA MET A 168 16.05 -0.41 -13.90
C MET A 168 17.42 0.27 -13.85
N ASP A 169 18.46 -0.35 -14.39
CA ASP A 169 19.82 0.22 -14.38
C ASP A 169 19.93 1.42 -15.33
N GLU A 170 19.41 1.33 -16.55
CA GLU A 170 19.36 2.47 -17.48
C GLU A 170 18.55 3.63 -16.90
N SER A 171 17.45 3.33 -16.19
CA SER A 171 16.65 4.37 -15.53
C SER A 171 17.35 5.02 -14.35
N ALA A 172 18.23 4.30 -13.66
CA ALA A 172 19.07 4.86 -12.60
C ALA A 172 20.08 5.84 -13.19
N GLU A 173 20.77 5.43 -14.27
CA GLU A 173 21.76 6.25 -14.96
C GLU A 173 21.12 7.52 -15.54
N GLU A 174 19.97 7.40 -16.22
CA GLU A 174 19.25 8.56 -16.75
C GLU A 174 18.79 9.52 -15.65
N ALA A 175 18.41 9.00 -14.46
CA ALA A 175 18.03 9.84 -13.33
C ALA A 175 19.21 10.67 -12.79
N GLU A 176 20.41 10.08 -12.71
CA GLU A 176 21.63 10.80 -12.33
C GLU A 176 21.99 11.88 -13.36
N VAL A 177 21.91 11.57 -14.66
CA VAL A 177 22.13 12.55 -15.74
C VAL A 177 21.17 13.73 -15.61
N ILE A 178 19.88 13.46 -15.33
CA ILE A 178 18.87 14.50 -15.14
C ILE A 178 19.15 15.32 -13.88
N ALA A 179 19.57 14.69 -12.78
CA ALA A 179 19.90 15.36 -11.53
C ALA A 179 21.11 16.30 -11.67
N ASP A 180 22.08 15.93 -12.51
CA ASP A 180 23.30 16.72 -12.77
C ASP A 180 23.09 17.87 -13.78
N HIS A 181 21.89 18.02 -14.36
CA HIS A 181 21.63 19.12 -15.28
C HIS A 181 21.69 20.49 -14.58
N PRO A 182 22.37 21.49 -15.17
CA PRO A 182 22.53 22.82 -14.57
C PRO A 182 21.23 23.65 -14.56
N SER A 183 20.19 23.20 -15.25
CA SER A 183 18.89 23.87 -15.37
C SER A 183 17.78 23.02 -14.76
N SER A 184 16.89 23.64 -13.99
CA SER A 184 15.75 22.99 -13.33
C SER A 184 14.40 23.20 -14.04
N GLY A 185 14.41 23.73 -15.28
CA GLY A 185 13.20 23.95 -16.05
C GLY A 185 12.56 22.61 -16.48
N VAL A 186 11.28 22.42 -16.17
CA VAL A 186 10.52 21.22 -16.55
C VAL A 186 9.33 21.63 -17.41
N VAL A 187 9.06 20.85 -18.47
CA VAL A 187 7.89 21.04 -19.34
C VAL A 187 6.91 19.90 -19.07
N TYR A 188 5.64 20.27 -18.87
CA TYR A 188 4.53 19.34 -18.70
C TYR A 188 3.55 19.50 -19.85
N ASP A 189 3.20 18.40 -20.48
CA ASP A 189 2.23 18.27 -21.56
C ASP A 189 0.92 17.62 -21.13
N LYS A 190 0.90 16.97 -19.95
CA LYS A 190 -0.32 16.43 -19.32
C LYS A 190 -0.41 16.75 -17.82
N LEU A 191 -1.65 16.77 -17.33
CA LEU A 191 -1.93 16.67 -15.89
C LEU A 191 -1.81 15.20 -15.46
N PHE A 192 -1.41 14.89 -14.23
CA PHE A 192 -1.04 15.85 -13.17
C PHE A 192 0.42 16.30 -13.28
N VAL A 193 0.69 17.54 -12.88
CA VAL A 193 2.08 18.07 -12.82
C VAL A 193 2.77 17.78 -11.49
N ARG A 194 2.00 17.58 -10.41
CA ARG A 194 2.49 17.31 -9.05
C ARG A 194 1.57 16.34 -8.32
N HIS A 195 2.16 15.61 -7.38
CA HIS A 195 1.44 14.94 -6.31
C HIS A 195 1.89 15.56 -4.99
N TRP A 196 0.97 16.29 -4.34
CA TRP A 196 1.24 17.12 -3.16
C TRP A 196 2.40 18.11 -3.37
N ASP A 197 3.51 17.92 -2.66
CA ASP A 197 4.71 18.76 -2.69
C ASP A 197 5.78 18.24 -3.68
N THR A 198 5.51 17.13 -4.38
CA THR A 198 6.46 16.49 -5.30
C THR A 198 6.03 16.64 -6.76
N TRP A 199 7.00 16.95 -7.62
CA TRP A 199 6.81 17.01 -9.06
C TRP A 199 6.70 15.61 -9.67
N ILE A 200 5.72 15.41 -10.55
CA ILE A 200 5.62 14.16 -11.30
C ILE A 200 6.73 14.18 -12.35
N THR A 201 7.60 13.18 -12.34
CA THR A 201 8.68 13.06 -13.34
C THR A 201 8.19 12.26 -14.54
N LYS A 202 9.07 11.96 -15.51
CA LYS A 202 8.77 11.01 -16.57
C LYS A 202 8.90 9.54 -16.13
N GLN A 203 9.48 9.30 -14.95
CA GLN A 203 9.50 7.96 -14.38
C GLN A 203 8.10 7.58 -13.90
N ARG A 204 7.80 6.30 -13.99
CA ARG A 204 6.57 5.70 -13.46
C ARG A 204 6.95 4.45 -12.67
N ALA A 205 6.31 4.22 -11.53
CA ALA A 205 6.46 3.00 -10.76
C ALA A 205 5.89 1.83 -11.57
N GLN A 206 6.75 0.96 -12.07
CA GLN A 206 6.32 -0.23 -12.81
C GLN A 206 6.43 -1.46 -11.91
N LEU A 207 5.55 -2.44 -12.14
CA LEU A 207 5.53 -3.69 -11.39
C LEU A 207 6.45 -4.71 -12.04
N PHE A 208 7.39 -5.20 -11.25
CA PHE A 208 8.36 -6.22 -11.63
C PHE A 208 8.11 -7.51 -10.87
N THR A 209 8.49 -8.63 -11.47
CA THR A 209 8.71 -9.88 -10.75
C THR A 209 10.12 -10.40 -11.00
N VAL A 210 10.70 -11.08 -10.02
CA VAL A 210 11.98 -11.78 -10.21
C VAL A 210 11.90 -13.18 -9.58
N PRO A 211 12.41 -14.22 -10.26
CA PRO A 211 12.49 -15.55 -9.67
C PRO A 211 13.45 -15.55 -8.47
N VAL A 212 13.09 -16.31 -7.45
CA VAL A 212 13.89 -16.48 -6.24
C VAL A 212 14.06 -17.97 -5.92
N LYS A 213 15.15 -18.29 -5.24
CA LYS A 213 15.44 -19.61 -4.69
C LYS A 213 15.73 -19.48 -3.21
N ILE A 214 15.36 -20.50 -2.45
CA ILE A 214 15.78 -20.65 -1.06
C ILE A 214 16.86 -21.71 -1.02
N SER A 215 18.00 -21.40 -0.40
CA SER A 215 19.10 -22.33 -0.19
C SER A 215 19.59 -22.18 1.24
N ASN A 216 19.52 -23.27 2.03
CA ASN A 216 19.85 -23.27 3.46
C ASN A 216 19.13 -22.18 4.28
N GLY A 217 17.83 -21.95 4.00
CA GLY A 217 17.03 -20.91 4.68
C GLY A 217 17.27 -19.48 4.19
N THR A 218 18.24 -19.26 3.29
CA THR A 218 18.51 -17.94 2.71
C THR A 218 17.78 -17.76 1.40
N LEU A 219 17.00 -16.68 1.28
CA LEU A 219 16.39 -16.24 0.03
C LEU A 219 17.43 -15.57 -0.86
N ALA A 220 17.48 -15.95 -2.14
CA ALA A 220 18.34 -15.33 -3.13
C ALA A 220 17.60 -15.15 -4.46
N VAL A 221 17.86 -14.05 -5.16
CA VAL A 221 17.41 -13.87 -6.55
C VAL A 221 18.05 -14.92 -7.47
N ALA A 222 17.27 -15.40 -8.44
CA ALA A 222 17.64 -16.49 -9.35
C ALA A 222 17.52 -16.09 -10.82
N GLY A 223 17.46 -14.80 -11.12
CA GLY A 223 17.33 -14.27 -12.48
C GLY A 223 17.21 -12.75 -12.50
N GLN A 224 16.83 -12.20 -13.66
CA GLN A 224 16.60 -10.77 -13.84
C GLN A 224 15.12 -10.40 -13.59
N PRO A 225 14.84 -9.18 -13.11
CA PRO A 225 13.47 -8.68 -13.01
C PRO A 225 12.78 -8.58 -14.38
N SER A 226 11.52 -9.01 -14.43
CA SER A 226 10.62 -8.88 -15.58
C SER A 226 9.57 -7.82 -15.28
N ASN A 227 9.49 -6.77 -16.11
CA ASN A 227 8.46 -5.72 -16.00
C ASN A 227 7.11 -6.25 -16.52
N LEU A 228 6.14 -6.45 -15.63
CA LEU A 228 4.83 -7.03 -15.95
C LEU A 228 3.90 -6.09 -16.72
N VAL A 229 4.18 -4.79 -16.72
CA VAL A 229 3.33 -3.76 -17.34
C VAL A 229 3.97 -3.13 -18.57
N ALA A 230 5.23 -3.45 -18.88
CA ALA A 230 5.93 -2.94 -20.07
C ALA A 230 5.24 -3.30 -21.41
N SER A 231 4.55 -4.44 -21.46
CA SER A 231 3.82 -4.90 -22.64
C SER A 231 2.35 -4.47 -22.66
N TYR A 232 1.91 -3.66 -21.68
CA TYR A 232 0.57 -3.07 -21.68
C TYR A 232 0.36 -2.20 -22.91
N GLN A 233 -0.78 -2.35 -23.57
CA GLN A 233 -1.08 -1.67 -24.84
C GLN A 233 -1.80 -0.32 -24.66
N GLY A 234 -2.13 0.06 -23.43
CA GLY A 234 -2.66 1.39 -23.13
C GLY A 234 -1.56 2.42 -22.97
N GLU A 235 -1.93 3.61 -22.49
CA GLU A 235 -0.97 4.69 -22.22
C GLU A 235 0.09 4.27 -21.20
N TRP A 236 1.31 4.79 -21.38
CA TRP A 236 2.42 4.54 -20.46
C TRP A 236 2.12 5.10 -19.06
N GLY A 237 2.58 4.37 -18.05
CA GLY A 237 2.44 4.77 -16.65
C GLY A 237 1.37 4.01 -15.89
N LEU A 238 1.04 2.79 -16.30
CA LEU A 238 0.18 1.92 -15.50
C LEU A 238 0.88 1.58 -14.18
N GLU A 239 0.66 2.40 -13.14
CA GLU A 239 1.30 2.29 -11.82
C GLU A 239 0.44 1.46 -10.86
N PRO A 240 0.92 0.30 -10.38
CA PRO A 240 0.13 -0.53 -9.49
C PRO A 240 0.07 -0.01 -8.06
N ASP A 241 -1.15 0.02 -7.50
CA ASP A 241 -1.43 0.43 -6.12
C ASP A 241 -1.44 -0.77 -5.17
N PHE A 242 -2.14 -1.85 -5.57
CA PHE A 242 -2.17 -3.12 -4.85
C PHE A 242 -1.84 -4.25 -5.81
N TYR A 243 -1.11 -5.27 -5.34
CA TYR A 243 -0.85 -6.48 -6.12
C TYR A 243 -0.63 -7.71 -5.24
N THR A 244 -0.98 -8.87 -5.77
CA THR A 244 -0.78 -10.17 -5.13
C THR A 244 -0.62 -11.28 -6.16
N PHE A 245 0.13 -12.33 -5.80
CA PHE A 245 0.20 -13.54 -6.62
C PHE A 245 -1.09 -14.36 -6.51
N SER A 246 -1.43 -15.09 -7.57
CA SER A 246 -2.45 -16.14 -7.50
C SER A 246 -2.01 -17.27 -6.55
N PRO A 247 -2.95 -18.02 -5.96
CA PRO A 247 -2.64 -19.14 -5.07
C PRO A 247 -1.73 -20.20 -5.69
N ASP A 248 -1.84 -20.41 -7.02
CA ASP A 248 -0.99 -21.33 -7.78
C ASP A 248 0.35 -20.71 -8.21
N GLY A 249 0.54 -19.40 -8.01
CA GLY A 249 1.75 -18.66 -8.36
C GLY A 249 1.92 -18.32 -9.85
N ASN A 250 0.95 -18.65 -10.71
CA ASN A 250 1.08 -18.48 -12.16
C ASN A 250 0.79 -17.05 -12.64
N SER A 251 0.07 -16.24 -11.86
CA SER A 251 -0.33 -14.89 -12.25
C SER A 251 -0.19 -13.89 -11.10
N VAL A 252 -0.15 -12.61 -11.45
CA VAL A 252 -0.22 -11.48 -10.52
C VAL A 252 -1.50 -10.70 -10.83
N LEU A 253 -2.31 -10.50 -9.80
CA LEU A 253 -3.47 -9.63 -9.79
C LEU A 253 -3.05 -8.28 -9.25
N PHE A 254 -3.44 -7.20 -9.91
CA PHE A 254 -3.14 -5.86 -9.44
C PHE A 254 -4.21 -4.84 -9.81
N SER A 255 -4.28 -3.75 -9.05
CA SER A 255 -5.07 -2.57 -9.39
C SER A 255 -4.17 -1.42 -9.81
N ALA A 256 -4.59 -0.67 -10.81
CA ALA A 256 -3.87 0.52 -11.28
C ALA A 256 -4.85 1.54 -11.87
N LYS A 257 -4.53 2.83 -11.73
CA LYS A 257 -5.29 3.90 -12.39
C LYS A 257 -5.09 3.80 -13.90
N ILE A 258 -6.14 4.09 -14.67
CA ILE A 258 -6.02 4.13 -16.13
C ILE A 258 -5.39 5.48 -16.52
N GLU A 259 -4.16 5.43 -17.02
CA GLU A 259 -3.47 6.61 -17.53
C GLU A 259 -4.07 7.09 -18.87
N GLY A 260 -3.89 8.38 -19.14
CA GLY A 260 -4.20 9.03 -20.39
C GLY A 260 -4.73 10.45 -20.18
N ARG A 261 -5.18 11.07 -21.26
CA ARG A 261 -5.67 12.46 -21.24
C ARG A 261 -6.76 12.72 -20.20
N GLU A 262 -7.64 11.74 -20.00
CA GLU A 262 -8.80 11.86 -19.11
C GLU A 262 -8.48 11.48 -17.65
N GLU A 263 -7.26 11.02 -17.34
CA GLU A 263 -6.88 10.52 -16.00
C GLU A 263 -7.09 11.56 -14.89
N SER A 264 -6.99 12.85 -15.24
CA SER A 264 -7.16 13.96 -14.31
C SER A 264 -8.62 14.30 -14.02
N TRP A 265 -9.55 13.88 -14.88
CA TRP A 265 -10.99 14.19 -14.79
C TRP A 265 -11.83 12.97 -14.40
N GLN A 266 -11.22 11.79 -14.34
CA GLN A 266 -11.89 10.51 -14.12
C GLN A 266 -11.26 9.76 -12.96
N THR A 267 -12.07 8.92 -12.33
CA THR A 267 -11.68 8.03 -11.23
C THR A 267 -11.44 6.61 -11.71
N GLU A 268 -11.43 6.38 -13.03
CA GLU A 268 -11.36 5.05 -13.62
C GLU A 268 -10.06 4.32 -13.20
N ALA A 269 -10.23 3.18 -12.52
CA ALA A 269 -9.14 2.28 -12.21
C ALA A 269 -9.45 0.86 -12.72
N GLY A 270 -8.39 0.20 -13.19
CA GLY A 270 -8.45 -1.15 -13.70
C GLY A 270 -8.04 -2.18 -12.65
N ILE A 271 -8.69 -3.34 -12.71
CA ILE A 271 -8.21 -4.58 -12.10
C ILE A 271 -7.61 -5.43 -13.21
N PHE A 272 -6.36 -5.84 -13.06
CA PHE A 272 -5.57 -6.49 -14.07
C PHE A 272 -5.04 -7.84 -13.60
N ILE A 273 -4.92 -8.79 -14.52
CA ILE A 273 -4.23 -10.06 -14.32
C ILE A 273 -3.08 -10.12 -15.33
N SER A 274 -1.87 -10.40 -14.86
CA SER A 274 -0.68 -10.62 -15.69
C SER A 274 -0.05 -11.98 -15.39
N PRO A 275 0.54 -12.70 -16.36
CA PRO A 275 1.40 -13.84 -16.06
C PRO A 275 2.52 -13.44 -15.11
N ALA A 276 2.79 -14.26 -14.09
CA ALA A 276 3.79 -13.95 -13.06
C ALA A 276 5.23 -13.91 -13.59
N ASP A 277 5.46 -14.36 -14.83
CA ASP A 277 6.74 -14.31 -15.52
C ASP A 277 6.85 -13.17 -16.54
N GLY A 278 5.79 -12.38 -16.73
CA GLY A 278 5.76 -11.30 -17.72
C GLY A 278 5.72 -11.77 -19.17
N SER A 279 5.36 -13.04 -19.42
CA SER A 279 5.32 -13.63 -20.77
C SER A 279 4.24 -13.03 -21.69
N ALA A 280 3.23 -12.35 -21.13
CA ALA A 280 2.19 -11.68 -21.90
C ALA A 280 1.75 -10.36 -21.23
N ALA A 281 1.05 -9.53 -22.01
CA ALA A 281 0.49 -8.27 -21.52
C ALA A 281 -0.58 -8.48 -20.43
N PRO A 282 -0.68 -7.57 -19.45
CA PRO A 282 -1.72 -7.63 -18.44
C PRO A 282 -3.10 -7.45 -19.07
N THR A 283 -4.08 -8.24 -18.64
CA THR A 283 -5.47 -8.18 -19.09
C THR A 283 -6.34 -7.51 -18.04
N ARG A 284 -7.07 -6.45 -18.41
CA ARG A 284 -8.05 -5.81 -17.55
C ARG A 284 -9.34 -6.62 -17.47
N ILE A 285 -9.81 -6.93 -16.26
CA ILE A 285 -11.02 -7.75 -16.04
C ILE A 285 -12.27 -6.95 -15.70
N ASN A 286 -12.17 -5.64 -15.45
CA ASN A 286 -13.28 -4.76 -15.06
C ASN A 286 -13.54 -3.61 -16.07
N SER A 287 -13.30 -3.84 -17.38
CA SER A 287 -13.42 -2.80 -18.42
C SER A 287 -14.84 -2.25 -18.62
N ASN A 288 -15.85 -2.95 -18.09
CA ASN A 288 -17.25 -2.52 -18.03
C ASN A 288 -17.53 -1.46 -16.96
N PHE A 289 -16.58 -1.18 -16.06
CA PHE A 289 -16.69 -0.14 -15.05
C PHE A 289 -15.81 1.07 -15.38
N LYS A 290 -16.31 2.25 -14.98
CA LYS A 290 -15.69 3.56 -15.25
C LYS A 290 -15.39 4.37 -13.98
N GLY A 291 -15.72 3.84 -12.81
CA GLY A 291 -15.31 4.40 -11.52
C GLY A 291 -14.02 3.77 -10.97
N ALA A 292 -13.69 4.14 -9.73
CA ALA A 292 -12.54 3.61 -9.02
C ALA A 292 -12.70 2.12 -8.70
N ALA A 293 -11.57 1.42 -8.63
CA ALA A 293 -11.49 0.01 -8.28
C ALA A 293 -10.28 -0.20 -7.38
N SER A 294 -10.42 -1.00 -6.32
CA SER A 294 -9.37 -1.18 -5.31
C SER A 294 -9.44 -2.55 -4.64
N ASN A 295 -8.37 -2.90 -3.93
CA ASN A 295 -8.26 -4.08 -3.07
C ASN A 295 -8.63 -5.41 -3.74
N PRO A 296 -8.09 -5.73 -4.93
CA PRO A 296 -8.40 -6.99 -5.58
C PRO A 296 -7.72 -8.16 -4.86
N VAL A 297 -8.45 -9.24 -4.61
CA VAL A 297 -7.98 -10.44 -3.90
C VAL A 297 -8.42 -11.72 -4.60
N TYR A 298 -7.57 -12.75 -4.56
CA TYR A 298 -7.97 -14.11 -4.98
C TYR A 298 -8.70 -14.84 -3.85
N SER A 299 -9.62 -15.73 -4.20
CA SER A 299 -10.04 -16.80 -3.30
C SER A 299 -8.90 -17.79 -3.09
N ASN A 300 -8.84 -18.44 -1.93
CA ASN A 300 -7.78 -19.41 -1.60
C ASN A 300 -7.73 -20.61 -2.58
N ASP A 301 -8.87 -20.97 -3.19
CA ASP A 301 -8.96 -22.04 -4.18
C ASP A 301 -8.64 -21.57 -5.62
N GLY A 302 -8.33 -20.29 -5.80
CA GLY A 302 -7.94 -19.70 -7.09
C GLY A 302 -9.06 -19.65 -8.14
N LYS A 303 -10.32 -19.88 -7.75
CA LYS A 303 -11.46 -19.86 -8.69
C LYS A 303 -12.10 -18.49 -8.85
N TYR A 304 -11.96 -17.64 -7.84
CA TYR A 304 -12.60 -16.34 -7.81
C TYR A 304 -11.61 -15.22 -7.54
N ILE A 305 -11.97 -14.02 -8.01
CA ILE A 305 -11.36 -12.76 -7.62
C ILE A 305 -12.46 -11.88 -7.04
N ALA A 306 -12.18 -11.16 -5.97
CA ALA A 306 -13.07 -10.12 -5.45
C ALA A 306 -12.36 -8.76 -5.44
N TRP A 307 -13.10 -7.67 -5.66
CA TRP A 307 -12.58 -6.30 -5.48
C TRP A 307 -13.68 -5.33 -5.06
N LEU A 308 -13.27 -4.13 -4.64
CA LEU A 308 -14.16 -3.01 -4.40
C LEU A 308 -14.28 -2.15 -5.66
N GLN A 309 -15.50 -1.89 -6.11
CA GLN A 309 -15.79 -1.16 -7.34
C GLN A 309 -16.77 -0.02 -7.08
N MET A 310 -16.40 1.19 -7.48
CA MET A 310 -17.31 2.31 -7.68
C MET A 310 -17.85 2.29 -9.12
N ALA A 311 -19.14 2.57 -9.29
CA ALA A 311 -19.80 2.47 -10.60
C ALA A 311 -19.84 3.83 -11.33
N THR A 312 -19.89 4.92 -10.57
CA THR A 312 -20.12 6.28 -11.08
C THR A 312 -18.78 6.95 -11.45
N PRO A 313 -18.55 7.26 -12.73
CA PRO A 313 -17.34 7.95 -13.16
C PRO A 313 -17.20 9.31 -12.49
N GLY A 314 -16.00 9.65 -12.03
CA GLY A 314 -15.69 10.97 -11.45
C GLY A 314 -16.20 11.19 -10.01
N TYR A 315 -16.99 10.27 -9.45
CA TYR A 315 -17.51 10.40 -8.09
C TYR A 315 -16.63 9.64 -7.08
N GLU A 316 -15.63 10.29 -6.53
CA GLU A 316 -14.67 9.68 -5.58
C GLU A 316 -15.28 9.23 -4.24
N SER A 317 -16.53 9.62 -3.98
CA SER A 317 -17.29 9.19 -2.78
C SER A 317 -18.42 8.22 -3.12
N ASP A 318 -18.42 7.62 -4.31
CA ASP A 318 -19.39 6.59 -4.67
C ASP A 318 -19.27 5.38 -3.73
N GLN A 319 -20.34 4.59 -3.63
CA GLN A 319 -20.35 3.39 -2.81
C GLN A 319 -19.40 2.35 -3.41
N ASN A 320 -18.49 1.83 -2.59
CA ASN A 320 -17.72 0.64 -2.93
C ASN A 320 -18.64 -0.59 -2.95
N GLN A 321 -18.85 -1.16 -4.13
CA GLN A 321 -19.57 -2.41 -4.34
C GLN A 321 -18.58 -3.58 -4.36
N VAL A 322 -18.92 -4.67 -3.69
CA VAL A 322 -18.10 -5.89 -3.76
C VAL A 322 -18.44 -6.63 -5.04
N ILE A 323 -17.49 -6.74 -5.96
CA ILE A 323 -17.66 -7.53 -7.19
C ILE A 323 -16.92 -8.84 -7.04
N LEU A 324 -17.58 -9.95 -7.35
CA LEU A 324 -17.01 -11.29 -7.44
C LEU A 324 -16.87 -11.68 -8.91
N TYR A 325 -15.68 -12.11 -9.33
CA TYR A 325 -15.37 -12.58 -10.66
C TYR A 325 -14.97 -14.05 -10.62
N GLU A 326 -15.70 -14.88 -11.35
CA GLU A 326 -15.36 -16.28 -11.55
C GLU A 326 -14.37 -16.41 -12.72
N ILE A 327 -13.15 -16.90 -12.44
CA ILE A 327 -12.05 -16.90 -13.42
C ILE A 327 -12.36 -17.79 -14.63
N ALA A 328 -12.97 -18.96 -14.40
CA ALA A 328 -13.23 -19.94 -15.46
C ALA A 328 -14.28 -19.43 -16.47
N SER A 329 -15.38 -18.86 -15.99
CA SER A 329 -16.46 -18.36 -16.84
C SER A 329 -16.28 -16.89 -17.25
N LYS A 330 -15.40 -16.16 -16.58
CA LYS A 330 -15.20 -14.71 -16.69
C LYS A 330 -16.45 -13.89 -16.31
N THR A 331 -17.31 -14.47 -15.47
CA THR A 331 -18.57 -13.84 -15.06
C THR A 331 -18.34 -12.95 -13.84
N GLN A 332 -18.90 -11.74 -13.85
CA GLN A 332 -18.91 -10.84 -12.71
C GLN A 332 -20.28 -10.82 -12.03
N THR A 333 -20.31 -10.84 -10.70
CA THR A 333 -21.51 -10.71 -9.88
C THR A 333 -21.29 -9.67 -8.80
N ARG A 334 -22.20 -8.71 -8.66
CA ARG A 334 -22.22 -7.82 -7.50
C ARG A 334 -22.72 -8.60 -6.29
N LEU A 335 -21.91 -8.68 -5.24
CA LEU A 335 -22.32 -9.25 -3.97
C LEU A 335 -23.11 -8.21 -3.17
N ILE A 336 -24.12 -8.68 -2.44
CA ILE A 336 -24.98 -7.87 -1.56
C ILE A 336 -25.56 -6.64 -2.31
N PRO A 337 -26.26 -6.86 -3.45
CA PRO A 337 -26.72 -5.76 -4.30
C PRO A 337 -27.70 -4.82 -3.61
N ASP A 338 -28.40 -5.29 -2.59
CA ASP A 338 -29.43 -4.56 -1.85
C ASP A 338 -28.89 -3.76 -0.66
N PHE A 339 -27.57 -3.75 -0.43
CA PHE A 339 -26.97 -2.99 0.67
C PHE A 339 -26.98 -1.49 0.38
N ILE A 340 -27.80 -0.74 1.12
CA ILE A 340 -27.91 0.72 1.08
C ILE A 340 -27.26 1.27 2.36
N TYR A 341 -26.28 2.16 2.20
CA TYR A 341 -25.60 2.85 3.31
C TYR A 341 -26.36 4.09 3.76
#